data_AF-A0A4V1ZUU0-F1
#
_entry.id   AF-A0A4V1ZUU0-F1
#
_cell.length_a   1.000
_cell.length_b   1.000
_cell.length_c   1.000
_cell.angle_alpha   90.00
_cell.angle_beta   90.00
_cell.angle_gamma   90.00
#
_symmetry.space_group_name_H-M   'P 1'
#
loop_
_entity.id
_entity.type
_entity.pdbx_description
1 polymer ?
#
loop_
_entity_poly.entity_id
_entity_poly.type
_entity_poly.pdbx_seq_one_letter_code
_entity_poly.pdbx_strand_id
1 'polypeptide(L)'
;HLNRNAANAILKVLEEPPARAVLLLTCAAPGRLLPTIRSRCRHLRLDPLDPAAMDQALATILPGHDPSLASLAEGSPGRAALLADEGGVAIGALVDGVLHADIAPSITRAWDLADKLNRSDAGYSTFMHMLRDRLSVAVRDAARGGGQGRADAFLSRRPLGEWGEVWHALGRLQDETERSNLDKRHAIVASLELLNAP
;
A
#
# COMPACT_ATOMS: atom_id res chain seq x y z
N HIS A 1 -6.69 7.89 14.55
CA HIS A 1 -5.66 8.16 15.58
C HIS A 1 -6.32 8.40 16.93
N LEU A 2 -5.80 7.83 18.02
CA LEU A 2 -6.24 8.14 19.40
C LEU A 2 -5.40 9.28 19.96
N ASN A 3 -6.05 10.38 20.36
CA ASN A 3 -5.38 11.38 21.18
C ASN A 3 -5.28 10.90 22.65
N ARG A 4 -4.56 11.65 23.50
CA ARG A 4 -4.32 11.26 24.90
C ARG A 4 -5.61 11.09 25.71
N ASN A 5 -6.58 11.97 25.48
CA ASN A 5 -7.86 11.95 26.19
C ASN A 5 -8.68 10.71 25.81
N ALA A 6 -8.76 10.40 24.51
CA ALA A 6 -9.44 9.21 24.00
C ALA A 6 -8.79 7.91 24.51
N ALA A 7 -7.46 7.87 24.57
CA ALA A 7 -6.73 6.72 25.11
C ALA A 7 -7.05 6.47 26.60
N ASN A 8 -7.09 7.52 27.42
CA ASN A 8 -7.46 7.42 28.84
C ASN A 8 -8.93 7.01 29.05
N ALA A 9 -9.84 7.50 28.20
CA ALA A 9 -11.25 7.10 28.26
C ALA A 9 -11.42 5.61 27.94
N ILE A 10 -10.75 5.11 26.90
CA ILE A 10 -10.74 3.68 26.56
C ILE A 10 -10.15 2.83 27.69
N LEU A 11 -9.08 3.30 28.35
CA LEU A 11 -8.48 2.57 29.46
C LEU A 11 -9.49 2.31 30.59
N LYS A 12 -10.29 3.32 30.97
CA LYS A 12 -11.34 3.14 31.98
C LYS A 12 -12.36 2.09 31.57
N VAL A 13 -12.80 2.11 30.30
CA VAL A 13 -13.77 1.13 29.78
C VAL A 13 -13.17 -0.28 29.70
N LEU A 14 -11.87 -0.42 29.45
CA LEU A 14 -11.18 -1.72 29.44
C LEU A 14 -10.94 -2.27 30.86
N GLU A 15 -10.75 -1.39 31.84
CA GLU A 15 -10.59 -1.76 33.26
C GLU A 15 -11.91 -2.17 33.90
N GLU A 16 -12.98 -1.44 33.59
CA GLU A 16 -14.33 -1.68 34.12
C GLU A 16 -15.33 -1.80 32.95
N PRO A 17 -15.31 -2.93 32.21
CA PRO A 17 -16.16 -3.10 31.04
C PRO A 17 -17.65 -3.14 31.44
N PRO A 18 -18.55 -2.54 30.64
CA PRO A 18 -19.98 -2.65 30.86
C PRO A 18 -20.44 -4.12 30.89
N ALA A 19 -21.43 -4.42 31.71
CA ALA A 19 -22.03 -5.76 31.75
C ALA A 19 -22.51 -6.16 30.35
N ARG A 20 -22.12 -7.37 29.91
CA ARG A 20 -22.49 -7.96 28.60
C ARG A 20 -21.98 -7.20 27.38
N ALA A 21 -20.86 -6.46 27.49
CA ALA A 21 -20.21 -5.85 26.33
C ALA A 21 -19.02 -6.67 25.83
N VAL A 22 -18.81 -6.69 24.50
CA VAL A 22 -17.58 -7.15 23.86
C VAL A 22 -16.98 -5.96 23.13
N LEU A 23 -15.75 -5.60 23.48
CA LEU A 23 -15.02 -4.50 22.88
C LEU A 23 -14.07 -5.05 21.81
N LEU A 24 -14.28 -4.65 20.56
CA LEU A 24 -13.38 -4.96 19.44
C LEU A 24 -12.60 -3.71 19.06
N LEU A 25 -11.28 -3.79 19.14
CA LEU A 25 -10.36 -2.69 18.81
C LEU A 25 -9.51 -3.07 17.61
N THR A 26 -9.60 -2.29 16.53
CA THR A 26 -8.78 -2.46 15.33
C THR A 26 -7.57 -1.52 15.38
N CYS A 27 -6.36 -2.03 15.13
CA CYS A 27 -5.14 -1.25 15.13
C CYS A 27 -4.18 -1.70 14.03
N ALA A 28 -3.77 -0.78 13.15
CA ALA A 28 -2.79 -1.06 12.10
C ALA A 28 -1.32 -1.07 12.60
N ALA A 29 -1.04 -0.46 13.76
CA ALA A 29 0.30 -0.33 14.30
C ALA A 29 0.30 -0.57 15.83
N PRO A 30 0.20 -1.84 16.28
CA PRO A 30 0.05 -2.16 17.70
C PRO A 30 1.22 -1.66 18.57
N GLY A 31 2.42 -1.50 18.01
CA GLY A 31 3.57 -0.91 18.71
C GLY A 31 3.38 0.57 19.10
N ARG A 32 2.42 1.28 18.49
CA ARG A 32 2.06 2.66 18.83
C ARG A 32 0.98 2.76 19.91
N LEU A 33 0.39 1.64 20.33
CA LEU A 33 -0.58 1.61 21.42
C LEU A 33 0.14 1.69 22.77
N LEU A 34 -0.50 2.36 23.73
CA LEU A 34 -0.01 2.39 25.10
C LEU A 34 0.10 0.96 25.66
N PRO A 35 1.20 0.61 26.35
CA PRO A 35 1.35 -0.71 26.96
C PRO A 35 0.17 -1.10 27.86
N THR A 36 -0.44 -0.13 28.54
CA THR A 36 -1.60 -0.29 29.43
C THR A 36 -2.89 -0.70 28.72
N ILE A 37 -3.07 -0.31 27.46
CA ILE A 37 -4.17 -0.77 26.61
C ILE A 37 -3.85 -2.20 26.14
N ARG A 38 -2.63 -2.42 25.68
CA ARG A 38 -2.19 -3.72 25.15
C ARG A 38 -2.28 -4.84 26.17
N SER A 39 -1.97 -4.58 27.44
CA SER A 39 -2.01 -5.58 28.51
C SER A 39 -3.43 -6.02 28.89
N ARG A 40 -4.45 -5.24 28.51
CA ARG A 40 -5.86 -5.49 28.82
C ARG A 40 -6.67 -6.02 27.64
N CYS A 41 -6.04 -6.17 26.47
CA CYS A 41 -6.67 -6.71 25.27
C CYS A 41 -6.09 -8.07 24.92
N ARG A 42 -6.93 -9.01 24.50
CA ARG A 42 -6.45 -10.22 23.82
C ARG A 42 -6.07 -9.86 22.39
N HIS A 43 -4.85 -10.23 21.97
CA HIS A 43 -4.38 -9.91 20.62
C HIS A 43 -4.83 -11.00 19.67
N LEU A 44 -5.66 -10.63 18.70
CA LEU A 44 -6.00 -11.45 17.56
C LEU A 44 -5.27 -10.87 16.35
N ARG A 45 -4.27 -11.60 15.84
CA ARG A 45 -3.56 -11.22 14.62
C ARG A 45 -4.36 -11.69 13.42
N LEU A 46 -4.56 -10.77 12.48
CA LEU A 46 -5.09 -11.07 11.15
C LEU A 46 -3.91 -11.04 10.20
N ASP A 47 -3.25 -12.19 10.06
CA ASP A 47 -2.15 -12.34 9.12
C ASP A 47 -2.71 -12.48 7.69
N PRO A 48 -1.96 -12.07 6.65
CA PRO A 48 -2.37 -12.24 5.26
C PRO A 48 -2.73 -13.70 4.95
N LEU A 49 -3.76 -13.89 4.11
CA LEU A 49 -4.10 -15.23 3.63
C LEU A 49 -2.98 -15.80 2.77
N ASP A 50 -2.72 -17.09 2.94
CA ASP A 50 -1.90 -17.84 1.97
C ASP A 50 -2.61 -17.91 0.61
N PRO A 51 -1.88 -18.24 -0.48
CA PRO A 51 -2.46 -18.26 -1.82
C PRO A 51 -3.70 -19.15 -1.96
N ALA A 52 -3.72 -20.33 -1.33
CA ALA A 52 -4.83 -21.26 -1.45
C ALA A 52 -6.10 -20.74 -0.73
N ALA A 53 -5.93 -20.19 0.47
CA ALA A 53 -7.01 -19.56 1.21
C ALA A 53 -7.51 -18.29 0.50
N MET A 54 -6.61 -17.52 -0.12
CA MET A 54 -6.94 -16.35 -0.92
C MET A 54 -7.79 -16.74 -2.14
N ASP A 55 -7.36 -17.74 -2.91
CA ASP A 55 -8.11 -18.21 -4.08
C ASP A 55 -9.52 -18.67 -3.72
N GLN A 56 -9.67 -19.42 -2.62
CA GLN A 56 -10.97 -19.86 -2.10
C GLN A 56 -11.85 -18.67 -1.68
N ALA A 57 -11.26 -17.69 -0.99
CA ALA A 57 -11.97 -16.48 -0.59
C ALA A 57 -12.47 -15.73 -1.83
N LEU A 58 -11.60 -15.46 -2.81
CA LEU A 58 -11.95 -14.71 -4.01
C LEU A 58 -12.96 -15.44 -4.90
N ALA A 59 -12.88 -16.77 -5.01
CA ALA A 59 -13.90 -17.56 -5.71
C ALA A 59 -15.29 -17.36 -5.10
N THR A 60 -15.37 -17.11 -3.78
CA THR A 60 -16.62 -16.87 -3.07
C THR A 60 -17.09 -15.42 -3.19
N ILE A 61 -16.20 -14.44 -2.97
CA ILE A 61 -16.59 -13.03 -2.86
C ILE A 61 -16.60 -12.29 -4.21
N LEU A 62 -15.86 -12.78 -5.19
CA LEU A 62 -15.68 -12.16 -6.51
C LEU A 62 -15.65 -13.26 -7.60
N PRO A 63 -16.76 -13.97 -7.85
CA PRO A 63 -16.79 -15.01 -8.87
C PRO A 63 -16.44 -14.44 -10.26
N GLY A 64 -15.52 -15.09 -10.97
CA GLY A 64 -15.07 -14.66 -12.30
C GLY A 64 -14.09 -13.46 -12.32
N HIS A 65 -13.48 -13.14 -11.18
CA HIS A 65 -12.42 -12.13 -11.10
C HIS A 65 -11.20 -12.49 -11.95
N ASP A 66 -10.39 -11.48 -12.27
CA ASP A 66 -9.10 -11.67 -12.92
C ASP A 66 -8.12 -12.41 -11.97
N PRO A 67 -7.51 -13.54 -12.39
CA PRO A 67 -6.59 -14.32 -11.53
C PRO A 67 -5.40 -13.52 -10.99
N SER A 68 -4.96 -12.47 -11.67
CA SER A 68 -3.85 -11.62 -11.20
C SER A 68 -4.21 -10.84 -9.93
N LEU A 69 -5.50 -10.64 -9.64
CA LEU A 69 -5.99 -9.88 -8.50
C LEU A 69 -5.50 -10.43 -7.16
N ALA A 70 -5.38 -11.76 -7.04
CA ALA A 70 -4.88 -12.43 -5.84
C ALA A 70 -3.47 -11.96 -5.46
N SER A 71 -2.57 -11.84 -6.46
CA SER A 71 -1.21 -11.36 -6.25
C SER A 71 -1.12 -9.86 -5.91
N LEU A 72 -2.08 -9.06 -6.38
CA LEU A 72 -2.12 -7.61 -6.12
C LEU A 72 -2.71 -7.27 -4.74
N ALA A 73 -3.46 -8.22 -4.18
CA ALA A 73 -4.22 -8.02 -2.98
C ALA A 73 -3.46 -8.36 -1.69
N GLU A 74 -2.20 -8.80 -1.79
CA GLU A 74 -1.30 -9.03 -0.64
C GLU A 74 -1.95 -9.89 0.47
N GLY A 75 -2.70 -10.92 0.07
CA GLY A 75 -3.42 -11.82 0.99
C GLY A 75 -4.64 -11.19 1.69
N SER A 76 -5.14 -10.04 1.24
CA SER A 76 -6.33 -9.36 1.75
C SER A 76 -7.50 -9.44 0.76
N PRO A 77 -8.53 -10.27 1.02
CA PRO A 77 -9.71 -10.37 0.14
C PRO A 77 -10.45 -9.04 -0.02
N GLY A 78 -10.51 -8.22 1.04
CA GLY A 78 -11.13 -6.90 0.98
C GLY A 78 -10.37 -5.94 0.05
N ARG A 79 -9.03 -6.01 0.04
CA ARG A 79 -8.20 -5.27 -0.90
C ARG A 79 -8.44 -5.76 -2.34
N ALA A 80 -8.54 -7.07 -2.54
CA ALA A 80 -8.88 -7.62 -3.86
C ALA A 80 -10.21 -7.05 -4.38
N ALA A 81 -11.26 -7.04 -3.56
CA ALA A 81 -12.56 -6.50 -3.93
C ALA A 81 -12.47 -5.01 -4.31
N LEU A 82 -11.74 -4.21 -3.54
CA LEU A 82 -11.50 -2.81 -3.86
C LEU A 82 -10.76 -2.65 -5.19
N LEU A 83 -9.69 -3.41 -5.40
CA LEU A 83 -8.92 -3.38 -6.65
C LEU A 83 -9.75 -3.85 -7.85
N ALA A 84 -10.66 -4.80 -7.68
CA ALA A 84 -11.54 -5.22 -8.77
C ALA A 84 -12.47 -4.09 -9.21
N ASP A 85 -13.04 -3.35 -8.25
CA ASP A 85 -13.95 -2.22 -8.51
C ASP A 85 -13.21 -1.01 -9.11
N GLU A 86 -11.99 -0.74 -8.66
CA GLU A 86 -11.21 0.44 -9.05
C GLU A 86 -10.32 0.24 -10.29
N GLY A 87 -10.39 -0.92 -10.96
CA GLY A 87 -9.52 -1.23 -12.10
C GLY A 87 -8.06 -1.45 -11.70
N GLY A 88 -7.82 -1.93 -10.49
CA GLY A 88 -6.52 -2.18 -9.86
C GLY A 88 -5.62 -3.11 -10.67
N VAL A 89 -6.16 -4.03 -11.46
CA VAL A 89 -5.36 -4.87 -12.39
C VAL A 89 -4.66 -4.01 -13.44
N ALA A 90 -5.38 -3.10 -14.08
CA ALA A 90 -4.82 -2.19 -15.07
C ALA A 90 -3.81 -1.23 -14.42
N ILE A 91 -4.11 -0.74 -13.22
CA ILE A 91 -3.19 0.12 -12.44
C ILE A 91 -1.91 -0.65 -12.07
N GLY A 92 -2.04 -1.92 -11.66
CA GLY A 92 -0.91 -2.79 -11.40
C GLY A 92 -0.01 -2.94 -12.63
N ALA A 93 -0.58 -3.20 -13.80
CA ALA A 93 0.19 -3.27 -15.05
C ALA A 93 0.92 -1.94 -15.36
N LEU A 94 0.33 -0.78 -15.03
CA LEU A 94 0.98 0.52 -15.19
C LEU A 94 2.15 0.69 -14.22
N VAL A 95 2.00 0.30 -12.95
CA VAL A 95 3.08 0.31 -11.96
C VAL A 95 4.23 -0.60 -12.38
N ASP A 96 3.91 -1.80 -12.90
CA ASP A 96 4.94 -2.71 -13.43
C ASP A 96 5.66 -2.05 -14.60
N GLY A 97 4.92 -1.46 -15.55
CA GLY A 97 5.52 -0.72 -16.67
C GLY A 97 6.45 0.41 -16.22
N VAL A 98 6.13 1.11 -15.14
CA VAL A 98 6.97 2.18 -14.57
C VAL A 98 8.25 1.61 -13.95
N LEU A 99 8.14 0.58 -13.12
CA LEU A 99 9.29 -0.01 -12.42
C LEU A 99 10.20 -0.82 -13.35
N HIS A 100 9.64 -1.45 -14.38
CA HIS A 100 10.40 -2.29 -15.32
C HIS A 100 10.88 -1.52 -16.55
N ALA A 101 10.60 -0.22 -16.65
CA ALA A 101 11.07 0.57 -17.78
C ALA A 101 12.61 0.66 -17.76
N ASP A 102 13.26 0.14 -18.81
CA ASP A 102 14.72 0.24 -18.98
C ASP A 102 15.21 1.71 -19.05
N ILE A 103 14.32 2.63 -19.43
CA ILE A 103 14.58 4.07 -19.54
C ILE A 103 13.51 4.84 -18.76
N ALA A 104 13.91 5.92 -18.08
CA ALA A 104 12.99 6.84 -17.44
C ALA A 104 11.87 7.26 -18.42
N PRO A 105 10.58 7.20 -18.03
CA PRO A 105 9.50 7.69 -18.87
C PRO A 105 9.76 9.14 -19.28
N SER A 106 9.58 9.45 -20.57
CA SER A 106 9.58 10.84 -21.03
C SER A 106 8.48 11.64 -20.34
N ILE A 107 8.65 12.96 -20.26
CA ILE A 107 7.64 13.83 -19.65
C ILE A 107 6.24 13.62 -20.26
N THR A 108 6.14 13.39 -21.56
CA THR A 108 4.88 13.07 -22.24
C THR A 108 4.26 11.77 -21.73
N ARG A 109 5.05 10.69 -21.59
CA ARG A 109 4.55 9.41 -21.05
C ARG A 109 4.12 9.52 -19.59
N ALA A 110 4.78 10.37 -18.81
CA ALA A 110 4.40 10.66 -17.43
C ALA A 110 3.01 11.31 -17.36
N TRP A 111 2.74 12.30 -18.22
CA TRP A 111 1.44 12.95 -18.32
C TRP A 111 0.35 12.01 -18.86
N ASP A 112 0.64 11.18 -19.86
CA ASP A 112 -0.31 10.17 -20.36
C ASP A 112 -0.71 9.16 -19.27
N LEU A 113 0.24 8.75 -18.43
CA LEU A 113 -0.04 7.92 -17.26
C LEU A 113 -0.93 8.66 -16.26
N ALA A 114 -0.60 9.92 -15.98
CA ALA A 114 -1.36 10.75 -15.04
C ALA A 114 -2.82 10.92 -15.48
N ASP A 115 -3.06 11.18 -16.77
CA ASP A 115 -4.41 11.32 -17.32
C ASP A 115 -5.19 10.00 -17.30
N LYS A 116 -4.52 8.84 -17.47
CA LYS A 116 -5.16 7.52 -17.32
C LYS A 116 -5.62 7.29 -15.88
N LEU A 117 -4.77 7.62 -14.91
CA LEU A 117 -5.05 7.42 -13.48
C LEU A 117 -6.08 8.40 -12.93
N ASN A 118 -6.24 9.57 -13.57
CA ASN A 118 -7.24 10.56 -13.18
C ASN A 118 -8.68 10.22 -13.63
N ARG A 119 -8.87 9.08 -14.31
CA ARG A 119 -10.20 8.61 -14.76
C ARG A 119 -11.05 8.01 -13.63
N SER A 120 -10.43 7.68 -12.49
CA SER A 120 -11.13 7.22 -11.29
C SER A 120 -10.69 8.03 -10.06
N ASP A 121 -11.60 8.24 -9.11
CA ASP A 121 -11.32 9.02 -7.91
C ASP A 121 -10.19 8.42 -7.07
N ALA A 122 -10.11 7.09 -7.06
CA ALA A 122 -9.12 6.30 -6.34
C ALA A 122 -7.88 5.92 -7.16
N GLY A 123 -7.84 6.20 -8.48
CA GLY A 123 -6.77 5.74 -9.36
C GLY A 123 -5.38 6.20 -8.91
N TYR A 124 -5.29 7.46 -8.47
CA TYR A 124 -4.07 8.02 -7.88
C TYR A 124 -3.63 7.29 -6.59
N SER A 125 -4.52 7.15 -5.60
CA SER A 125 -4.20 6.55 -4.32
C SER A 125 -3.81 5.08 -4.47
N THR A 126 -4.51 4.36 -5.35
CA THR A 126 -4.25 2.96 -5.66
C THR A 126 -2.91 2.80 -6.38
N PHE A 127 -2.60 3.66 -7.36
CA PHE A 127 -1.28 3.70 -8.00
C PHE A 127 -0.15 3.96 -6.99
N MET A 128 -0.25 5.01 -6.18
CA MET A 128 0.79 5.38 -5.21
C MET A 128 1.03 4.28 -4.17
N HIS A 129 -0.04 3.64 -3.71
CA HIS A 129 0.05 2.51 -2.79
C HIS A 129 0.80 1.34 -3.44
N MET A 130 0.35 0.87 -4.60
CA MET A 130 0.95 -0.28 -5.30
C MET A 130 2.40 -0.01 -5.69
N LEU A 131 2.72 1.21 -6.14
CA LEU A 131 4.08 1.64 -6.46
C LEU A 131 5.00 1.53 -5.24
N ARG A 132 4.57 2.10 -4.11
CA ARG A 132 5.36 2.09 -2.87
C ARG A 132 5.53 0.70 -2.29
N ASP A 133 4.50 -0.15 -2.38
CA ASP A 133 4.57 -1.52 -1.88
C ASP A 133 5.57 -2.35 -2.71
N ARG A 134 5.39 -2.39 -4.04
CA ARG A 134 6.30 -3.11 -4.94
C ARG A 134 7.73 -2.63 -4.86
N LEU A 135 7.94 -1.32 -4.75
CA LEU A 135 9.26 -0.76 -4.48
C LEU A 135 9.86 -1.32 -3.19
N SER A 136 9.07 -1.36 -2.11
CA SER A 136 9.54 -1.87 -0.81
C SER A 136 9.86 -3.36 -0.87
N VAL A 137 9.05 -4.17 -1.56
CA VAL A 137 9.29 -5.61 -1.74
C VAL A 137 10.57 -5.83 -2.54
N ALA A 138 10.71 -5.21 -3.71
CA ALA A 138 11.88 -5.35 -4.57
C ALA A 138 13.19 -4.97 -3.85
N VAL A 139 13.20 -3.84 -3.13
CA VAL A 139 14.39 -3.41 -2.36
C VAL A 139 14.74 -4.40 -1.25
N ARG A 140 13.75 -4.94 -0.52
CA ARG A 140 13.98 -5.92 0.54
C ARG A 140 14.52 -7.24 -0.01
N ASP A 141 13.99 -7.70 -1.13
CA ASP A 141 14.39 -8.96 -1.75
C ASP A 141 15.80 -8.85 -2.33
N ALA A 142 16.12 -7.73 -3.00
CA ALA A 142 17.48 -7.44 -3.44
C ALA A 142 18.47 -7.35 -2.27
N ALA A 143 18.10 -6.70 -1.17
CA ALA A 143 18.94 -6.62 0.03
C ALA A 143 19.21 -7.98 0.69
N ARG A 144 18.32 -8.97 0.50
CA ARG A 144 18.49 -10.36 0.96
C ARG A 144 19.26 -11.24 -0.03
N GLY A 145 19.71 -10.68 -1.16
CA GLY A 145 20.38 -11.42 -2.24
C GLY A 145 19.43 -12.21 -3.15
N GLY A 146 18.12 -11.96 -3.07
CA GLY A 146 17.08 -12.65 -3.83
C GLY A 146 16.75 -12.04 -5.20
N GLY A 147 17.61 -11.19 -5.76
CA GLY A 147 17.32 -10.43 -6.98
C GLY A 147 16.91 -11.31 -8.17
N GLN A 148 15.73 -11.06 -8.72
CA GLN A 148 15.09 -11.88 -9.76
C GLN A 148 15.19 -11.19 -11.13
N GLY A 149 16.41 -11.12 -11.66
CA GLY A 149 16.66 -10.74 -13.06
C GLY A 149 16.12 -9.37 -13.48
N ARG A 150 15.47 -9.30 -14.65
CA ARG A 150 15.02 -8.05 -15.30
C ARG A 150 14.00 -7.23 -14.47
N ALA A 151 13.36 -7.84 -13.47
CA ALA A 151 12.41 -7.19 -12.58
C ALA A 151 13.06 -6.11 -11.69
N ASP A 152 14.37 -6.23 -11.46
CA ASP A 152 15.13 -5.35 -10.57
C ASP A 152 16.02 -4.36 -11.32
N ALA A 153 15.87 -4.24 -12.65
CA ALA A 153 16.72 -3.38 -13.47
C ALA A 153 16.73 -1.92 -12.98
N PHE A 154 15.59 -1.42 -12.49
CA PHE A 154 15.51 -0.09 -11.91
C PHE A 154 16.33 0.06 -10.62
N LEU A 155 16.52 -1.01 -9.83
CA LEU A 155 17.33 -0.97 -8.62
C LEU A 155 18.80 -0.65 -8.92
N SER A 156 19.28 -0.89 -10.15
CA SER A 156 20.64 -0.54 -10.56
C SER A 156 20.87 0.97 -10.73
N ARG A 157 19.81 1.78 -10.75
CA ARG A 157 19.89 3.24 -10.97
C ARG A 157 20.54 3.98 -9.81
N ARG A 158 20.45 3.43 -8.59
CA ARG A 158 21.03 4.01 -7.36
C ARG A 158 21.34 2.92 -6.33
N PRO A 159 22.20 3.19 -5.33
CA PRO A 159 22.46 2.25 -4.23
C PRO A 159 21.18 1.81 -3.50
N LEU A 160 21.12 0.53 -3.08
CA LEU A 160 19.96 -0.04 -2.37
C LEU A 160 19.54 0.76 -1.12
N GLY A 161 20.51 1.35 -0.41
CA GLY A 161 20.24 2.16 0.78
C GLY A 161 19.48 3.46 0.50
N GLU A 162 19.64 4.03 -0.70
CA GLU A 162 19.01 5.31 -1.08
C GLU A 162 17.54 5.14 -1.46
N TRP A 163 17.10 3.94 -1.83
CA TRP A 163 15.69 3.66 -2.13
C TRP A 163 14.78 3.85 -0.90
N GLY A 164 15.31 3.76 0.31
CA GLY A 164 14.56 4.10 1.52
C GLY A 164 14.14 5.58 1.53
N GLU A 165 15.00 6.47 1.08
CA GLU A 165 14.70 7.90 1.00
C GLU A 165 13.66 8.20 -0.07
N VAL A 166 13.78 7.55 -1.23
CA VAL A 166 12.78 7.63 -2.32
C VAL A 166 11.41 7.14 -1.83
N TRP A 167 11.36 5.99 -1.15
CA TRP A 167 10.11 5.46 -0.59
C TRP A 167 9.47 6.41 0.42
N HIS A 168 10.27 7.05 1.27
CA HIS A 168 9.80 8.08 2.20
C HIS A 168 9.33 9.35 1.48
N ALA A 169 10.02 9.79 0.44
CA ALA A 169 9.64 10.95 -0.37
C ALA A 169 8.30 10.72 -1.08
N LEU A 170 8.11 9.54 -1.69
CA LEU A 170 6.84 9.13 -2.28
C LEU A 170 5.70 9.12 -1.26
N GLY A 171 5.96 8.62 -0.04
CA GLY A 171 4.98 8.64 1.04
C GLY A 171 4.58 10.05 1.47
N ARG A 172 5.55 10.97 1.59
CA ARG A 172 5.27 12.38 1.90
C ARG A 172 4.45 13.05 0.79
N LEU A 173 4.83 12.83 -0.47
CA LEU A 173 4.11 13.37 -1.64
C LEU A 173 2.66 12.88 -1.68
N GLN A 174 2.44 11.58 -1.40
CA GLN A 174 1.09 11.01 -1.30
C GLN A 174 0.28 11.69 -0.19
N ASP A 175 0.81 11.71 1.03
CA ASP A 175 0.16 12.29 2.21
C ASP A 175 -0.20 13.76 1.99
N GLU A 176 0.70 14.55 1.41
CA GLU A 176 0.49 15.97 1.14
C GLU A 176 -0.58 16.19 0.06
N THR A 177 -0.52 15.42 -1.02
CA THR A 177 -1.50 15.50 -2.11
C THR A 177 -2.90 15.17 -1.63
N GLU A 178 -3.05 14.12 -0.84
CA GLU A 178 -4.36 13.69 -0.31
C GLU A 178 -4.89 14.64 0.77
N ARG A 179 -4.03 15.12 1.69
CA ARG A 179 -4.46 16.02 2.77
C ARG A 179 -4.81 17.42 2.29
N SER A 180 -4.07 17.93 1.32
CA SER A 180 -4.24 19.30 0.81
C SER A 180 -5.01 19.36 -0.50
N ASN A 181 -5.55 18.22 -0.99
CA ASN A 181 -6.26 18.07 -2.26
C ASN A 181 -5.49 18.70 -3.44
N LEU A 182 -4.19 18.45 -3.51
CA LEU A 182 -3.33 18.97 -4.57
C LEU A 182 -3.60 18.25 -5.90
N ASP A 183 -3.06 18.79 -6.99
CA ASP A 183 -3.20 18.18 -8.31
C ASP A 183 -2.51 16.82 -8.38
N LYS A 184 -3.34 15.76 -8.39
CA LYS A 184 -2.93 14.36 -8.47
C LYS A 184 -2.08 14.07 -9.71
N ARG A 185 -2.29 14.78 -10.83
CA ARG A 185 -1.51 14.55 -12.06
C ARG A 185 -0.09 15.04 -11.92
N HIS A 186 0.09 16.23 -11.34
CA HIS A 186 1.41 16.75 -11.01
C HIS A 186 2.13 15.83 -10.00
N ALA A 187 1.41 15.31 -8.99
CA ALA A 187 1.97 14.36 -8.04
C ALA A 187 2.44 13.05 -8.72
N ILE A 188 1.71 12.54 -9.71
CA ILE A 188 2.14 11.37 -10.50
C ILE A 188 3.43 11.67 -11.25
N VAL A 189 3.52 12.82 -11.94
CA VAL A 189 4.75 13.20 -12.66
C VAL A 189 5.93 13.34 -11.70
N ALA A 190 5.75 14.03 -10.57
CA ALA A 190 6.78 14.17 -9.53
C ALA A 190 7.20 12.81 -8.93
N SER A 191 6.27 11.87 -8.77
CA SER A 191 6.59 10.51 -8.30
C SER A 191 7.54 9.78 -9.26
N LEU A 192 7.33 9.95 -10.58
CA LEU A 192 8.19 9.37 -11.59
C LEU A 192 9.57 10.05 -11.60
N GLU A 193 9.64 11.36 -11.43
CA GLU A 193 10.92 12.06 -11.29
C GLU A 193 11.72 11.55 -10.10
N LEU A 194 11.09 11.35 -8.94
CA LEU A 194 11.73 10.78 -7.75
C LEU A 194 12.32 9.38 -8.02
N LEU A 195 11.61 8.53 -8.76
CA LEU A 195 12.10 7.19 -9.12
C LEU A 195 13.31 7.22 -10.08
N ASN A 196 13.38 8.23 -10.95
CA ASN A 196 14.38 8.32 -12.01
C ASN A 196 15.56 9.24 -11.69
N ALA A 197 15.47 10.05 -10.63
CA ALA A 197 16.58 10.86 -10.15
C ALA A 197 17.80 9.96 -9.90
N PRO A 198 19.02 10.39 -10.28
CA PRO A 198 20.24 9.62 -10.05
C PRO A 198 20.49 9.40 -8.55
#